data_AF-A0A1H9QQL3-F1
#
_entry.id   AF-A0A1H9QQL3-F1
#
_cell.length_a   1.000
_cell.length_b   1.000
_cell.length_c   1.000
_cell.angle_alpha   90.00
_cell.angle_beta   90.00
_cell.angle_gamma   90.00
#
_symmetry.space_group_name_H-M   'P 1'
#
loop_
_entity.id
_entity.type
_entity.pdbx_description
1 polymer ?
#
loop_
_entity_poly.entity_id
_entity_poly.type
_entity_poly.pdbx_seq_one_letter_code
_entity_poly.pdbx_strand_id
1 'polypeptide(L)'
;MADDRDDRILIRSRWGTNRYVFNFRNPVACVVFAGLALLACGLLYASAHPDTPQWEEKELRSAVKKATAELSEESRVGPGLPGYGEVLQSRIAGHGPHSESLLSSDQEARVVVALASPQPEHDYFGDSVEEADYTITADGTNTALCLTVTALTSKYGYSSVSFKTRNGSCPTT
;
A
#
# COMPACT_ATOMS: atom_id res chain seq x y z
N MET A 1 -24.93 53.96 -22.25
CA MET A 1 -26.01 53.53 -21.34
C MET A 1 -25.82 52.04 -21.10
N ALA A 2 -25.32 51.66 -19.92
CA ALA A 2 -25.30 50.25 -19.54
C ALA A 2 -26.76 49.79 -19.37
N ASP A 3 -27.12 48.67 -19.99
CA ASP A 3 -28.45 48.09 -19.85
C ASP A 3 -28.58 47.59 -18.41
N ASP A 4 -29.63 47.98 -17.68
CA ASP A 4 -29.94 47.59 -16.29
C ASP A 4 -30.12 46.05 -16.11
N ARG A 5 -29.98 45.31 -17.21
CA ARG A 5 -29.95 43.85 -17.27
C ARG A 5 -28.55 43.27 -17.05
N ASP A 6 -27.48 44.02 -17.32
CA ASP A 6 -26.10 43.55 -17.16
C ASP A 6 -25.67 43.48 -15.68
N ASP A 7 -26.33 44.23 -14.79
CA ASP A 7 -26.08 44.20 -13.33
C ASP A 7 -26.80 43.04 -12.61
N ARG A 8 -27.70 42.33 -13.30
CA ARG A 8 -28.47 41.22 -12.71
C ARG A 8 -27.76 39.89 -12.90
N ILE A 9 -27.49 39.21 -11.78
CA ILE A 9 -26.80 37.90 -11.72
C ILE A 9 -27.67 36.79 -12.34
N LEU A 10 -29.00 36.91 -12.21
CA LEU A 10 -29.99 35.98 -12.75
C LEU A 10 -30.91 36.71 -13.72
N ILE A 11 -30.96 36.24 -14.96
CA ILE A 11 -31.86 36.77 -16.00
C ILE A 11 -32.93 35.73 -16.33
N ARG A 12 -34.14 36.21 -16.62
CA ARG A 12 -35.23 35.35 -17.08
C ARG A 12 -34.91 34.83 -18.49
N SER A 13 -34.97 33.52 -18.67
CA SER A 13 -34.83 32.87 -19.98
C SER A 13 -35.82 33.46 -20.99
N ARG A 14 -35.34 33.84 -22.18
CA ARG A 14 -36.19 34.23 -23.31
C ARG A 14 -36.75 33.03 -24.09
N TRP A 15 -36.36 31.83 -23.74
CA TRP A 15 -36.66 30.59 -24.48
C TRP A 15 -37.98 29.93 -24.05
N GLY A 16 -38.99 30.73 -23.69
CA GLY A 16 -40.34 30.28 -23.32
C GLY A 16 -40.46 29.52 -21.99
N THR A 17 -39.35 29.07 -21.42
CA THR A 17 -39.29 28.46 -20.10
C THR A 17 -39.13 29.58 -19.07
N ASN A 18 -40.12 29.75 -18.19
CA ASN A 18 -40.12 30.79 -17.15
C ASN A 18 -39.09 30.49 -16.03
N ARG A 19 -37.82 30.28 -16.40
CA ARG A 19 -36.71 29.91 -15.52
C ARG A 19 -35.67 31.01 -15.52
N TYR A 20 -35.02 31.19 -14.37
CA TYR A 20 -33.89 32.09 -14.22
C TYR A 20 -32.61 31.37 -14.66
N VAL A 21 -31.82 32.03 -15.51
CA VAL A 21 -30.55 31.54 -16.04
C VAL A 21 -29.45 32.51 -15.62
N PHE A 22 -28.25 32.00 -15.41
CA PHE A 22 -27.09 32.80 -15.02
C PHE A 22 -26.71 33.80 -16.11
N ASN A 23 -26.43 35.04 -15.70
CA ASN A 23 -25.95 36.08 -16.60
C ASN A 23 -24.43 36.07 -16.72
N PHE A 24 -23.89 35.46 -17.77
CA PHE A 24 -22.45 35.45 -18.01
C PHE A 24 -21.87 36.80 -18.48
N ARG A 25 -22.71 37.80 -18.77
CA ARG A 25 -22.25 39.16 -19.06
C ARG A 25 -21.98 39.99 -17.81
N ASN A 26 -22.47 39.54 -16.64
CA ASN A 26 -22.16 40.18 -15.37
C ASN A 26 -20.79 39.70 -14.87
N PRO A 27 -19.82 40.59 -14.62
CA PRO A 27 -18.48 40.22 -14.20
C PRO A 27 -18.47 39.50 -12.84
N VAL A 28 -19.37 39.87 -11.92
CA VAL A 28 -19.50 39.24 -10.60
C VAL A 28 -20.00 37.80 -10.75
N ALA A 29 -21.02 37.58 -11.59
CA ALA A 29 -21.55 36.25 -11.85
C ALA A 29 -20.49 35.33 -12.49
N CYS A 30 -19.67 35.87 -13.38
CA CYS A 30 -18.58 35.15 -14.03
C CYS A 30 -17.48 34.75 -13.02
N VAL A 31 -17.08 35.66 -12.12
CA VAL A 31 -16.11 35.37 -11.06
C VAL A 31 -16.63 34.31 -10.09
N VAL A 32 -17.89 34.39 -9.68
CA VAL A 32 -18.51 33.39 -8.78
C VAL A 32 -18.53 32.01 -9.43
N PHE A 33 -18.93 31.92 -10.70
CA PHE A 33 -18.97 30.65 -11.41
C PHE A 33 -17.56 30.06 -11.62
N ALA A 34 -16.59 30.88 -11.99
CA ALA A 34 -15.19 30.45 -12.12
C ALA A 34 -14.61 29.99 -10.78
N GLY A 35 -14.91 30.70 -9.68
CA GLY A 35 -14.49 30.31 -8.33
C GLY A 35 -15.09 28.98 -7.88
N LEU A 36 -16.39 28.78 -8.12
CA LEU A 36 -17.07 27.50 -7.85
C LEU A 36 -16.49 26.35 -8.67
N ALA A 37 -16.19 26.58 -9.95
CA ALA A 37 -15.56 25.58 -10.81
C ALA A 37 -14.16 25.22 -10.32
N LEU A 38 -13.33 26.20 -9.96
CA LEU A 38 -12.00 25.96 -9.40
C LEU A 38 -12.06 25.22 -8.07
N LEU A 39 -13.00 25.55 -7.19
CA LEU A 39 -13.18 24.87 -5.92
C LEU A 39 -13.63 23.42 -6.13
N ALA A 40 -14.58 23.18 -7.03
CA ALA A 40 -15.01 21.83 -7.39
C ALA A 40 -13.86 21.01 -8.00
N CYS A 41 -13.10 21.59 -8.94
CA CYS A 41 -11.93 20.94 -9.53
C CYS A 41 -10.83 20.69 -8.49
N GLY A 42 -10.59 21.63 -7.58
CA GLY A 42 -9.62 21.49 -6.50
C GLY A 42 -9.98 20.38 -5.52
N LEU A 43 -11.26 20.28 -5.14
CA LEU A 43 -11.76 19.19 -4.29
C LEU A 43 -11.67 17.84 -5.00
N LEU A 44 -12.05 17.77 -6.28
CA LEU A 44 -11.90 16.55 -7.08
C LEU A 44 -10.45 16.12 -7.19
N TYR A 45 -9.54 17.07 -7.47
CA TYR A 45 -8.11 16.80 -7.55
C TYR A 45 -7.54 16.29 -6.22
N ALA A 46 -7.88 16.93 -5.10
CA ALA A 46 -7.45 16.50 -3.77
C ALA A 46 -7.99 15.11 -3.41
N SER A 47 -9.26 14.81 -3.76
CA SER A 47 -9.84 13.49 -3.52
C SER A 47 -9.27 12.38 -4.42
N ALA A 48 -8.77 12.74 -5.61
CA ALA A 48 -8.17 11.80 -6.55
C ALA A 48 -6.68 11.53 -6.26
N HIS A 49 -6.05 12.33 -5.40
CA HIS A 49 -4.65 12.15 -4.98
C HIS A 49 -4.57 12.03 -3.45
N PRO A 50 -5.20 11.00 -2.84
CA PRO A 50 -4.91 10.71 -1.45
C PRO A 50 -3.42 10.43 -1.32
N ASP A 51 -2.77 11.02 -0.32
CA ASP A 51 -1.37 10.75 0.00
C ASP A 51 -1.17 9.23 0.00
N THR A 52 -0.27 8.74 -0.87
CA THR A 52 0.01 7.31 -0.90
C THR A 52 0.52 6.93 0.47
N PRO A 53 -0.15 6.02 1.17
CA PRO A 53 0.25 5.64 2.50
C PRO A 53 1.67 5.05 2.47
N GLN A 54 2.56 5.68 3.23
CA GLN A 54 3.98 5.36 3.24
C GLN A 54 4.29 4.47 4.43
N TRP A 55 5.14 3.46 4.23
CA TRP A 55 5.66 2.68 5.35
C TRP A 55 6.60 3.54 6.19
N GLU A 56 6.37 3.61 7.49
CA GLU A 56 7.39 4.08 8.41
C GLU A 56 8.35 2.93 8.80
N GLU A 57 9.63 3.24 9.05
CA GLU A 57 10.64 2.25 9.45
C GLU A 57 10.18 1.40 10.65
N LYS A 58 9.61 2.06 11.67
CA LYS A 58 9.14 1.42 12.90
C LYS A 58 7.96 0.48 12.63
N GLU A 59 7.12 0.81 11.67
CA GLU A 59 5.97 0.02 11.27
C GLU A 59 6.41 -1.21 10.50
N LEU A 60 7.33 -1.06 9.53
CA LEU A 60 7.90 -2.19 8.81
C LEU A 60 8.57 -3.19 9.77
N ARG A 61 9.38 -2.69 10.71
CA ARG A 61 10.03 -3.54 11.71
C ARG A 61 9.03 -4.25 12.62
N SER A 62 7.96 -3.57 13.02
CA SER A 62 6.88 -4.14 13.82
C SER A 62 6.12 -5.22 13.05
N ALA A 63 5.76 -4.95 11.80
CA ALA A 63 5.04 -5.87 10.92
C ALA A 63 5.86 -7.15 10.65
N VAL A 64 7.15 -7.01 10.32
CA VAL A 64 8.05 -8.15 10.15
C VAL A 64 8.14 -8.98 11.43
N LYS A 65 8.26 -8.33 12.60
CA LYS A 65 8.31 -9.04 13.88
C LYS A 65 7.02 -9.81 14.19
N LYS A 66 5.86 -9.24 13.91
CA LYS A 66 4.56 -9.92 14.11
C LYS A 66 4.38 -11.09 13.13
N ALA A 67 4.62 -10.84 11.85
CA ALA A 67 4.51 -11.85 10.80
C ALA A 67 5.42 -13.05 11.05
N THR A 68 6.67 -12.81 11.46
CA THR A 68 7.63 -13.88 11.78
C THR A 68 7.27 -14.64 13.05
N ALA A 69 6.72 -13.97 14.07
CA ALA A 69 6.23 -14.65 15.27
C ALA A 69 5.07 -15.60 14.96
N GLU A 70 4.09 -15.15 14.15
CA GLU A 70 2.96 -15.98 13.72
C GLU A 70 3.41 -17.17 12.86
N LEU A 71 4.32 -16.94 11.91
CA LEU A 71 4.86 -18.03 11.07
C LEU A 71 5.68 -19.04 11.87
N SER A 72 6.39 -18.59 12.92
CA SER A 72 7.15 -19.48 13.81
C SER A 72 6.23 -20.38 14.62
N GLU A 73 5.09 -19.86 15.07
CA GLU A 73 4.08 -20.63 15.80
C GLU A 73 3.33 -21.60 14.88
N GLU A 74 2.95 -21.16 13.68
CA GLU A 74 2.22 -22.00 12.73
C GLU A 74 3.08 -23.17 12.24
N SER A 75 4.38 -22.96 12.03
CA SER A 75 5.40 -23.97 11.68
C SER A 75 5.02 -24.95 10.55
N ARG A 76 4.03 -24.63 9.71
CA ARG A 76 3.56 -25.49 8.60
C ARG A 76 4.29 -25.27 7.28
N VAL A 77 4.93 -24.11 7.13
CA VAL A 77 5.55 -23.64 5.89
C VAL A 77 6.97 -23.18 6.16
N GLY A 78 7.89 -23.49 5.24
CA GLY A 78 9.30 -23.17 5.38
C GLY A 78 9.95 -22.77 4.05
N PRO A 79 11.21 -22.31 4.11
CA PRO A 79 11.90 -21.64 3.02
C PRO A 79 12.21 -22.51 1.81
N GLY A 80 12.23 -23.85 1.94
CA GLY A 80 12.41 -24.77 0.81
C GLY A 80 11.18 -24.91 -0.08
N LEU A 81 10.02 -24.40 0.35
CA LEU A 81 8.82 -24.41 -0.50
C LEU A 81 8.90 -23.30 -1.57
N PRO A 82 8.56 -23.62 -2.84
CA PRO A 82 8.42 -22.60 -3.87
C PRO A 82 7.32 -21.60 -3.46
N GLY A 83 7.60 -20.31 -3.62
CA GLY A 83 6.65 -19.24 -3.25
C GLY A 83 6.67 -18.84 -1.77
N TYR A 84 7.60 -19.36 -0.95
CA TYR A 84 7.69 -18.93 0.46
C TYR A 84 7.91 -17.41 0.62
N GLY A 85 8.61 -16.78 -0.32
CA GLY A 85 8.75 -15.31 -0.37
C GLY A 85 7.42 -14.57 -0.49
N GLU A 86 6.45 -15.12 -1.23
CA GLU A 86 5.10 -14.55 -1.38
C GLU A 86 4.28 -14.72 -0.09
N VAL A 87 4.45 -15.85 0.60
CA VAL A 87 3.84 -16.08 1.91
C VAL A 87 4.38 -15.08 2.92
N LEU A 88 5.70 -14.86 2.96
CA LEU A 88 6.32 -13.84 3.81
C LEU A 88 5.77 -12.45 3.46
N GLN A 89 5.74 -12.09 2.17
CA GLN A 89 5.26 -10.80 1.70
C GLN A 89 3.80 -10.56 2.12
N SER A 90 2.93 -11.54 1.91
CA SER A 90 1.50 -11.47 2.27
C SER A 90 1.31 -11.31 3.78
N ARG A 91 2.05 -12.09 4.60
CA ARG A 91 1.98 -11.98 6.06
C ARG A 91 2.47 -10.61 6.55
N ILE A 92 3.56 -10.09 6.00
CA ILE A 92 4.09 -8.77 6.39
C ILE A 92 3.12 -7.65 5.96
N ALA A 93 2.60 -7.71 4.74
CA ALA A 93 1.63 -6.74 4.24
C ALA A 93 0.34 -6.73 5.08
N GLY A 94 -0.11 -7.90 5.55
CA GLY A 94 -1.26 -8.05 6.44
C GLY A 94 -1.12 -7.37 7.81
N HIS A 95 0.10 -7.00 8.22
CA HIS A 95 0.37 -6.22 9.45
C HIS A 95 0.76 -4.76 9.15
N GLY A 96 0.60 -4.31 7.91
CA GLY A 96 0.95 -2.98 7.45
C GLY A 96 -0.09 -1.89 7.75
N PRO A 97 0.15 -0.65 7.27
CA PRO A 97 -0.68 0.53 7.54
C PRO A 97 -2.14 0.43 7.05
N HIS A 98 -2.51 -0.62 6.30
CA HIS A 98 -3.87 -0.89 5.81
C HIS A 98 -4.53 -2.14 6.36
N SER A 99 -3.95 -2.81 7.34
CA SER A 99 -4.54 -4.00 7.96
C SER A 99 -5.98 -3.78 8.47
N GLU A 100 -6.34 -2.54 8.83
CA GLU A 100 -7.67 -2.15 9.32
C GLU A 100 -8.58 -1.49 8.26
N SER A 101 -8.05 -1.14 7.07
CA SER A 101 -8.80 -0.40 6.03
C SER A 101 -9.44 -1.36 5.02
N LEU A 102 -10.65 -1.82 5.32
CA LEU A 102 -11.46 -2.73 4.48
C LEU A 102 -11.93 -2.12 3.13
N LEU A 103 -11.53 -0.88 2.80
CA LEU A 103 -12.03 -0.14 1.63
C LEU A 103 -10.93 0.22 0.62
N SER A 104 -9.71 -0.30 0.78
CA SER A 104 -8.54 0.11 -0.01
C SER A 104 -7.87 -1.09 -0.69
N SER A 105 -8.58 -1.76 -1.60
CA SER A 105 -8.02 -2.91 -2.34
C SER A 105 -6.97 -2.56 -3.40
N ASP A 106 -6.81 -1.27 -3.74
CA ASP A 106 -5.91 -0.83 -4.83
C ASP A 106 -4.70 -0.01 -4.36
N GLN A 107 -4.56 0.24 -3.05
CA GLN A 107 -3.48 1.07 -2.48
C GLN A 107 -2.67 0.25 -1.47
N GLU A 108 -2.07 -0.83 -1.95
CA GLU A 108 -1.09 -1.58 -1.17
C GLU A 108 0.20 -0.77 -1.11
N ALA A 109 0.51 -0.19 0.04
CA ALA A 109 1.87 0.22 0.35
C ALA A 109 2.78 -1.00 0.16
N ARG A 110 3.54 -1.04 -0.94
CA ARG A 110 4.14 -2.27 -1.44
C ARG A 110 5.33 -2.67 -0.57
N VAL A 111 5.22 -3.83 0.07
CA VAL A 111 6.36 -4.54 0.65
C VAL A 111 6.93 -5.45 -0.43
N VAL A 112 8.25 -5.45 -0.58
CA VAL A 112 8.98 -6.33 -1.50
C VAL A 112 9.85 -7.26 -0.67
N VAL A 113 9.70 -8.55 -0.89
CA VAL A 113 10.53 -9.60 -0.28
C VAL A 113 11.32 -10.26 -1.40
N ALA A 114 12.64 -10.06 -1.40
CA ALA A 114 13.55 -10.63 -2.38
C ALA A 114 14.40 -11.70 -1.72
N LEU A 115 14.46 -12.89 -2.33
CA LEU A 115 15.37 -13.94 -1.91
C LEU A 115 16.81 -13.49 -2.20
N ALA A 116 17.66 -13.51 -1.16
CA ALA A 116 19.04 -13.06 -1.21
C ALA A 116 20.07 -14.20 -1.15
N SER A 117 19.64 -15.41 -0.75
CA SER A 117 20.43 -16.64 -0.79
C SER A 117 19.99 -17.57 -1.92
N PRO A 118 20.76 -18.64 -2.24
CA PRO A 118 20.25 -19.75 -3.02
C PRO A 118 18.97 -20.31 -2.39
N GLN A 119 18.04 -20.79 -3.23
CA GLN A 119 16.84 -21.45 -2.73
C GLN A 119 17.24 -22.78 -2.09
N PRO A 120 16.87 -23.04 -0.82
CA PRO A 120 17.21 -24.31 -0.17
C PRO A 120 16.46 -25.45 -0.85
N GLU A 121 17.15 -26.58 -1.04
CA GLU A 121 16.51 -27.80 -1.54
C GLU A 121 15.71 -28.46 -0.42
N HIS A 122 14.42 -28.68 -0.67
CA HIS A 122 13.55 -29.38 0.26
C HIS A 122 13.82 -30.89 0.22
N ASP A 123 14.31 -31.44 1.32
CA ASP A 123 14.46 -32.88 1.48
C ASP A 123 13.13 -33.50 1.92
N TYR A 124 12.40 -34.07 0.95
CA TYR A 124 11.10 -34.71 1.19
C TYR A 124 11.16 -35.98 2.04
N PHE A 125 12.35 -36.55 2.27
CA PHE A 125 12.50 -37.89 2.84
C PHE A 125 13.37 -37.93 4.10
N GLY A 126 14.07 -36.85 4.42
CA GLY A 126 15.00 -36.76 5.55
C GLY A 126 14.67 -35.67 6.55
N ASP A 127 15.38 -35.71 7.68
CA ASP A 127 15.47 -34.59 8.61
C ASP A 127 16.64 -33.73 8.15
N SER A 128 16.36 -32.50 7.71
CA SER A 128 17.33 -31.55 7.17
C SER A 128 17.14 -30.16 7.79
N VAL A 129 18.15 -29.32 7.64
CA VAL A 129 18.09 -27.92 8.03
C VAL A 129 18.05 -27.08 6.76
N GLU A 130 16.99 -26.31 6.60
CA GLU A 130 16.84 -25.37 5.51
C GLU A 130 17.11 -23.96 6.01
N GLU A 131 17.95 -23.23 5.30
CA GLU A 131 18.28 -21.84 5.60
C GLU A 131 18.11 -21.01 4.34
N ALA A 132 17.42 -19.87 4.48
CA ALA A 132 17.30 -18.89 3.41
C ALA A 132 17.31 -17.47 3.96
N ASP A 133 17.96 -16.57 3.22
CA ASP A 133 18.03 -15.15 3.53
C ASP A 133 17.09 -14.36 2.60
N TYR A 134 16.31 -13.46 3.18
CA TYR A 134 15.37 -12.60 2.47
C TYR A 134 15.66 -11.13 2.78
N THR A 135 15.78 -10.32 1.73
CA THR A 135 15.83 -8.86 1.87
C THR A 135 14.41 -8.31 1.77
N ILE A 136 14.00 -7.55 2.78
CA ILE A 136 12.68 -6.93 2.88
C ILE A 136 12.86 -5.42 2.74
N THR A 137 12.15 -4.84 1.77
CA THR A 137 12.06 -3.38 1.56
C THR A 137 10.60 -2.98 1.45
N ALA A 138 10.29 -1.71 1.69
CA ALA A 138 8.93 -1.21 1.58
C ALA A 138 8.88 0.21 1.03
N ASP A 139 7.82 0.51 0.28
CA ASP A 139 7.62 1.85 -0.29
C ASP A 139 7.40 2.90 0.80
N GLY A 140 8.02 4.06 0.63
CA GLY A 140 7.96 5.15 1.61
C GLY A 140 9.07 5.11 2.66
N THR A 141 9.89 4.06 2.70
CA THR A 141 11.08 4.00 3.57
C THR A 141 12.33 3.56 2.81
N ASN A 142 13.48 4.13 3.19
CA ASN A 142 14.79 3.66 2.73
C ASN A 142 15.33 2.51 3.60
N THR A 143 14.47 1.89 4.39
CA THR A 143 14.85 0.79 5.29
C THR A 143 14.88 -0.53 4.52
N ALA A 144 16.00 -1.22 4.62
CA ALA A 144 16.12 -2.63 4.27
C ALA A 144 16.30 -3.47 5.53
N LEU A 145 15.64 -4.62 5.58
CA LEU A 145 15.81 -5.61 6.64
C LEU A 145 16.26 -6.94 6.03
N CYS A 146 17.28 -7.55 6.62
CA CYS A 146 17.71 -8.88 6.28
C CYS A 146 17.05 -9.88 7.23
N LEU A 147 16.30 -10.82 6.67
CA LEU A 147 15.60 -11.86 7.40
C LEU A 147 16.21 -13.21 7.05
N THR A 148 16.90 -13.82 8.01
CA THR A 148 17.34 -15.21 7.93
C THR A 148 16.27 -16.11 8.49
N VAL A 149 15.83 -17.07 7.68
CA VAL A 149 14.83 -18.07 8.02
C VAL A 149 15.53 -19.41 8.12
N THR A 150 15.49 -20.04 9.29
CA THR A 150 16.03 -21.38 9.51
C THR A 150 14.89 -22.30 9.90
N ALA A 151 14.63 -23.32 9.08
CA ALA A 151 13.59 -24.31 9.32
C ALA A 151 14.20 -25.70 9.53
N LEU A 152 13.68 -26.42 10.52
CA LEU A 152 14.03 -27.82 10.76
C LEU A 152 12.95 -28.69 10.13
N THR A 153 13.31 -29.44 9.10
CA THR A 153 12.41 -30.39 8.45
C THR A 153 12.36 -31.69 9.23
N SER A 154 11.25 -32.39 9.08
CA SER A 154 11.01 -33.72 9.61
C SER A 154 10.20 -34.52 8.59
N LYS A 155 10.13 -35.83 8.79
CA LYS A 155 9.30 -36.73 7.96
C LYS A 155 7.83 -36.31 7.78
N TYR A 156 7.28 -35.48 8.67
CA TYR A 156 5.88 -35.02 8.63
C TYR A 156 5.74 -33.54 8.24
N GLY A 157 6.80 -32.90 7.74
CA GLY A 157 6.86 -31.47 7.42
C GLY A 157 7.81 -30.72 8.33
N TYR A 158 7.60 -29.42 8.53
CA TYR A 158 8.49 -28.61 9.37
C TYR A 158 8.20 -28.85 10.86
N SER A 159 9.26 -29.14 11.61
CA SER A 159 9.20 -29.33 13.07
C SER A 159 9.34 -28.00 13.83
N SER A 160 10.08 -27.05 13.27
CA SER A 160 10.16 -25.68 13.77
C SER A 160 10.68 -24.74 12.68
N VAL A 161 10.27 -23.47 12.76
CA VAL A 161 10.78 -22.41 11.91
C VAL A 161 11.21 -21.25 12.82
N SER A 162 12.45 -20.81 12.65
CA SER A 162 13.05 -19.75 13.43
C SER A 162 13.50 -18.61 12.52
N PHE A 163 13.41 -17.39 13.05
CA PHE A 163 13.65 -16.17 12.29
C PHE A 163 14.70 -15.32 13.01
N LYS A 164 15.66 -14.79 12.26
CA LYS A 164 16.60 -13.79 12.73
C LYS A 164 16.53 -12.58 11.82
N THR A 165 16.28 -11.42 12.41
CA THR A 165 16.20 -10.15 11.67
C THR A 165 17.42 -9.30 11.97
N ARG A 166 18.04 -8.74 10.93
CA ARG A 166 19.15 -7.78 11.01
C ARG A 166 18.79 -6.54 10.19
N ASN A 167 19.26 -5.38 10.64
CA ASN A 167 19.13 -4.14 9.87
C ASN A 167 20.08 -4.16 8.66
N GLY A 168 19.61 -3.62 7.52
CA GLY A 168 20.34 -3.60 6.25
C GLY A 168 19.97 -4.76 5.33
N SER A 169 20.42 -4.68 4.08
CA SER A 169 20.22 -5.75 3.08
C SER A 169 21.02 -7.00 3.44
N CYS A 170 20.56 -8.17 3.02
CA CYS A 170 21.34 -9.39 3.20
C CYS A 170 22.61 -9.36 2.34
N PRO A 171 23.72 -9.96 2.82
CA PRO A 171 24.90 -10.13 1.99
C PRO A 171 24.55 -11.06 0.82
N THR A 172 24.79 -10.61 -0.41
CA THR A 172 24.68 -11.47 -1.59
C THR A 172 25.80 -12.51 -1.54
N THR A 173 25.44 -13.77 -1.30
CA THR A 173 26.36 -14.91 -1.28
C THR A 173 26.43 -15.63 -2.61
#